data_AF-F0WZU2-F1
#
_entry.id   AF-F0WZU2-F1
#
_cell.length_a   1.000
_cell.length_b   1.000
_cell.length_c   1.000
_cell.angle_alpha   90.00
_cell.angle_beta   90.00
_cell.angle_gamma   90.00
#
_symmetry.space_group_name_H-M   'P 1'
#
loop_
_entity.id
_entity.type
_entity.pdbx_description
1 polymer ?
#
loop_
_entity_poly.entity_id
_entity_poly.type
_entity_poly.pdbx_seq_one_letter_code
_entity_poly.pdbx_strand_id
1 'polypeptide(L)'
;MSSDTTAKVFLSQLSACVQLDGNTKVNGKSISRVWIQGIVVWLTSESEECVVDDGSGLILIDLRHFRSIKPSDNAYKISLGEYWMFIGPLRPLTSEQIRLKDVMRMENRILAHQVINLNAMSQQRESLWFLEVIEYWRNII
;
A
#
# COMPACT_ATOMS: atom_id res chain seq x y z
N MET A 1 -19.91 15.43 -3.99
CA MET A 1 -19.67 14.45 -2.91
C MET A 1 -18.80 13.35 -3.49
N SER A 2 -17.50 13.36 -3.20
CA SER A 2 -16.61 12.26 -3.59
C SER A 2 -16.98 11.06 -2.72
N SER A 3 -17.61 10.04 -3.28
CA SER A 3 -17.72 8.76 -2.58
C SER A 3 -16.30 8.29 -2.26
N ASP A 4 -16.09 7.87 -1.03
CA ASP A 4 -14.77 7.51 -0.54
C ASP A 4 -14.39 6.12 -1.09
N THR A 5 -13.87 6.08 -2.31
CA THR A 5 -13.62 4.85 -3.07
C THR A 5 -12.26 4.24 -2.73
N THR A 6 -12.30 3.03 -2.16
CA THR A 6 -11.10 2.22 -1.93
C THR A 6 -10.97 1.17 -3.02
N ALA A 7 -9.81 1.09 -3.66
CA ALA A 7 -9.54 0.13 -4.74
C ALA A 7 -8.51 -0.92 -4.37
N LYS A 8 -8.82 -2.20 -4.65
CA LYS A 8 -7.84 -3.28 -4.61
C LYS A 8 -6.94 -3.17 -5.82
N VAL A 9 -5.63 -3.09 -5.61
CA VAL A 9 -4.67 -2.84 -6.69
C VAL A 9 -3.42 -3.69 -6.53
N PHE A 10 -2.87 -4.09 -7.67
CA PHE A 10 -1.47 -4.50 -7.76
C PHE A 10 -0.58 -3.26 -7.71
N LEU A 11 0.60 -3.38 -7.12
CA LEU A 11 1.58 -2.28 -7.08
C LEU A 11 2.05 -1.88 -8.48
N SER A 12 2.16 -2.83 -9.41
CA SER A 12 2.40 -2.54 -10.83
C SER A 12 1.37 -1.59 -11.45
N GLN A 13 0.09 -1.65 -11.05
CA GLN A 13 -0.95 -0.75 -11.55
C GLN A 13 -0.75 0.69 -11.07
N LEU A 14 -0.04 0.88 -9.96
CA LEU A 14 0.27 2.20 -9.43
C LEU A 14 1.39 2.91 -10.20
N SER A 15 2.26 2.16 -10.89
CA SER A 15 3.26 2.76 -11.77
C SER A 15 2.65 3.50 -12.97
N ALA A 16 1.44 3.10 -13.37
CA ALA A 16 0.69 3.72 -14.47
C ALA A 16 -0.44 4.65 -13.97
N CYS A 17 -0.51 4.94 -12.66
CA CYS A 17 -1.57 5.78 -12.13
C CYS A 17 -1.34 7.26 -12.48
N VAL A 18 -2.43 7.96 -12.74
CA VAL A 18 -2.40 9.40 -13.02
C VAL A 18 -2.84 10.13 -11.76
N GLN A 19 -1.96 10.99 -11.22
CA GLN A 19 -2.30 11.91 -10.14
C GLN A 19 -2.37 13.33 -10.67
N LEU A 20 -3.57 13.91 -10.66
CA LEU A 20 -3.82 15.30 -11.07
C LEU A 20 -4.70 15.98 -10.01
N ASP A 21 -4.23 17.08 -9.45
CA ASP A 21 -4.99 17.94 -8.52
C ASP A 21 -5.65 17.17 -7.36
N GLY A 22 -4.92 16.23 -6.76
CA GLY A 22 -5.41 15.41 -5.64
C GLY A 22 -6.36 14.27 -6.04
N ASN A 23 -6.68 14.13 -7.33
CA ASN A 23 -7.43 13.00 -7.86
C ASN A 23 -6.46 11.92 -8.36
N THR A 24 -6.51 10.75 -7.75
CA THR A 24 -5.79 9.57 -8.24
C THR A 24 -6.69 8.80 -9.17
N LYS A 25 -6.21 8.50 -10.39
CA LYS A 25 -6.88 7.60 -11.33
C LYS A 25 -6.04 6.35 -11.56
N VAL A 26 -6.67 5.19 -11.37
CA VAL A 26 -6.11 3.88 -11.70
C VAL A 26 -7.03 3.25 -12.74
N ASN A 27 -6.47 2.82 -13.87
CA ASN A 27 -7.23 2.30 -15.02
C ASN A 27 -8.42 3.21 -15.42
N GLY A 28 -8.20 4.53 -15.38
CA GLY A 28 -9.22 5.54 -15.72
C GLY A 28 -10.29 5.82 -14.65
N LYS A 29 -10.32 5.07 -13.53
CA LYS A 29 -11.29 5.25 -12.44
C LYS A 29 -10.68 6.10 -11.31
N SER A 30 -11.45 7.07 -10.83
CA SER A 30 -11.04 7.91 -9.69
C SER A 30 -11.16 7.14 -8.37
N ILE A 31 -10.07 7.14 -7.60
CA ILE A 31 -9.98 6.46 -6.29
C ILE A 31 -9.51 7.43 -5.21
N SER A 32 -10.02 7.29 -3.99
CA SER A 32 -9.54 8.05 -2.82
C SER A 32 -8.46 7.30 -2.04
N ARG A 33 -8.56 5.97 -2.01
CA ARG A 33 -7.66 5.08 -1.26
C ARG A 33 -7.32 3.84 -2.07
N VAL A 34 -6.15 3.28 -1.81
CA VAL A 34 -5.73 1.98 -2.29
C VAL A 34 -5.77 0.96 -1.16
N TRP A 35 -6.07 -0.28 -1.51
CA TRP A 35 -5.96 -1.46 -0.68
C TRP A 35 -4.92 -2.35 -1.34
N ILE A 36 -3.85 -2.63 -0.61
CA ILE A 36 -2.77 -3.54 -1.03
C ILE A 36 -2.55 -4.65 -0.02
N GLN A 37 -1.93 -5.74 -0.47
CA GLN A 37 -1.37 -6.78 0.39
C GLN A 37 0.01 -7.15 -0.14
N GLY A 38 0.93 -7.52 0.74
CA GLY A 38 2.28 -7.90 0.34
C GLY A 38 3.21 -8.22 1.52
N ILE A 39 4.42 -8.64 1.18
CA ILE A 39 5.48 -8.98 2.12
C ILE A 39 6.28 -7.72 2.47
N VAL A 40 6.57 -7.51 3.74
CA VAL A 40 7.44 -6.41 4.18
C VAL A 40 8.91 -6.77 3.91
N VAL A 41 9.55 -6.02 3.00
CA VAL A 41 10.93 -6.30 2.53
C VAL A 41 11.96 -5.31 3.05
N TRP A 42 11.52 -4.17 3.59
CA TRP A 42 12.38 -3.19 4.27
C TRP A 42 11.59 -2.46 5.36
N LEU A 43 12.26 -2.02 6.41
CA LEU A 43 11.66 -1.34 7.56
C LEU A 43 12.67 -0.35 8.14
N THR A 44 12.23 0.86 8.50
CA THR A 44 13.08 1.78 9.26
C THR A 44 13.35 1.24 10.67
N SER A 45 14.45 1.66 11.30
CA SER A 45 14.78 1.26 12.69
C SER A 45 13.67 1.58 13.68
N GLU A 46 12.94 2.67 13.44
CA GLU A 46 11.82 3.13 14.26
C GLU A 46 10.47 2.52 13.84
N SER A 47 10.46 1.73 12.76
CA SER A 47 9.28 1.10 12.18
C SER A 47 8.18 2.11 11.78
N GLU A 48 8.57 3.36 11.49
CA GLU A 48 7.70 4.43 11.00
C GLU A 48 7.40 4.32 9.51
N GLU A 49 8.27 3.64 8.76
CA GLU A 49 8.10 3.42 7.33
C GLU A 49 8.54 2.00 6.98
N CYS A 50 7.89 1.39 6.00
CA CYS A 50 8.29 0.10 5.46
C CYS A 50 8.13 0.05 3.94
N VAL A 51 8.85 -0.85 3.29
CA VAL A 51 8.62 -1.17 1.87
C VAL A 51 7.95 -2.52 1.79
N VAL A 52 6.91 -2.60 0.95
CA VAL A 52 6.10 -3.80 0.71
C VAL A 52 6.28 -4.25 -0.72
N ASP A 53 6.42 -5.56 -0.91
CA ASP A 53 6.45 -6.26 -2.19
C ASP A 53 5.20 -7.13 -2.34
N ASP A 54 4.42 -6.93 -3.41
CA ASP A 54 3.24 -7.75 -3.72
C ASP A 54 3.50 -8.77 -4.84
N GLY A 55 4.75 -8.94 -5.27
CA GLY A 55 5.16 -9.76 -6.42
C GLY A 55 5.01 -9.06 -7.77
N SER A 56 4.34 -7.90 -7.82
CA SER A 56 4.18 -7.10 -9.04
C SER A 56 4.96 -5.77 -9.00
N GLY A 57 5.35 -5.32 -7.81
CA GLY A 57 6.13 -4.10 -7.62
C GLY A 57 6.44 -3.84 -6.15
N LEU A 58 7.08 -2.70 -5.89
CA LEU A 58 7.43 -2.23 -4.55
C LEU A 58 6.69 -0.94 -4.24
N ILE A 59 6.32 -0.73 -2.98
CA ILE A 59 5.80 0.56 -2.51
C ILE A 59 6.25 0.89 -1.08
N LEU A 60 6.50 2.17 -0.84
CA LEU A 60 6.77 2.71 0.48
C LEU A 60 5.45 2.94 1.21
N ILE A 61 5.38 2.51 2.46
CA ILE A 61 4.27 2.72 3.38
C ILE A 61 4.74 3.66 4.48
N ASP A 62 3.99 4.74 4.68
CA ASP A 62 4.16 5.67 5.79
C ASP A 62 3.20 5.28 6.92
N LEU A 63 3.76 4.85 8.05
CA LEU A 63 3.04 4.33 9.21
C LEU A 63 2.91 5.37 10.32
N ARG A 64 3.51 6.56 10.19
CA ARG A 64 3.53 7.58 11.26
C ARG A 64 2.13 7.97 11.71
N HIS A 65 1.23 8.18 10.73
CA HIS A 65 -0.17 8.51 11.02
C HIS A 65 -0.91 7.35 11.71
N PHE A 66 -0.73 6.12 11.24
CA PHE A 66 -1.34 4.95 11.86
C PHE A 66 -0.88 4.78 13.32
N ARG A 67 0.43 4.93 13.56
CA ARG A 67 1.03 4.78 14.89
C ARG A 67 0.62 5.89 15.86
N SER A 68 0.43 7.13 15.42
CA SER A 68 -0.03 8.20 16.31
C SER A 68 -1.45 7.93 16.85
N ILE A 69 -2.26 7.18 16.11
CA ILE A 69 -3.62 6.77 16.51
C ILE A 69 -3.60 5.49 17.34
N LYS A 70 -2.67 4.55 17.07
CA LYS A 70 -2.57 3.25 17.76
C LYS A 70 -1.15 2.96 18.31
N PRO A 71 -0.62 3.77 19.24
CA PRO A 71 0.81 3.76 19.58
C PRO A 71 1.30 2.53 20.38
N SER A 72 0.41 1.70 20.95
CA SER A 72 0.79 0.70 21.96
C SER A 72 0.25 -0.71 21.74
N ASP A 73 -0.37 -1.00 20.60
CA ASP A 73 -0.90 -2.34 20.34
C ASP A 73 0.16 -3.21 19.65
N ASN A 74 0.72 -4.14 20.43
CA ASN A 74 1.72 -5.12 19.98
C ASN A 74 1.25 -5.94 18.76
N ALA A 75 -0.07 -6.05 18.53
CA ALA A 75 -0.62 -6.70 17.34
C ALA A 75 -0.22 -5.98 16.02
N TYR A 76 0.25 -4.73 16.08
CA TYR A 76 0.73 -3.97 14.92
C TYR A 76 2.25 -3.80 14.87
N LYS A 77 3.00 -4.65 15.59
CA LYS A 77 4.45 -4.72 15.43
C LYS A 77 4.78 -5.42 14.10
N ILE A 78 5.00 -4.60 13.07
CA ILE A 78 5.44 -5.06 11.74
C ILE A 78 6.88 -5.57 11.81
N SER A 79 7.13 -6.74 11.23
CA SER A 79 8.45 -7.34 11.08
C SER A 79 8.77 -7.65 9.61
N LEU A 80 10.07 -7.71 9.28
CA LEU A 80 10.54 -8.12 7.95
C LEU A 80 10.09 -9.56 7.64
N GLY A 81 9.68 -9.79 6.39
CA GLY A 81 9.23 -11.09 5.88
C GLY A 81 7.78 -11.43 6.20
N GLU A 82 7.07 -10.60 6.97
CA GLU A 82 5.65 -10.85 7.27
C GLU A 82 4.74 -10.35 6.15
N TYR A 83 3.61 -11.04 5.97
CA TYR A 83 2.56 -10.68 5.03
C TYR A 83 1.49 -9.79 5.67
N TRP A 84 1.29 -8.60 5.11
CA TRP A 84 0.44 -7.55 5.69
C TRP A 84 -0.49 -6.93 4.65
N MET A 85 -1.57 -6.34 5.13
CA MET A 85 -2.51 -5.54 4.36
C MET A 85 -2.44 -4.08 4.78
N PHE A 86 -2.47 -3.17 3.80
CA PHE A 86 -2.44 -1.73 4.02
C PHE A 86 -3.53 -1.04 3.22
N ILE A 87 -4.23 -0.10 3.86
CA ILE A 87 -5.21 0.78 3.20
C ILE A 87 -4.88 2.24 3.51
N GLY A 88 -4.85 3.07 2.47
CA GLY A 88 -4.56 4.49 2.61
C GLY A 88 -4.59 5.25 1.29
N PRO A 89 -4.60 6.59 1.32
CA PRO A 89 -4.42 7.40 0.12
C PRO A 89 -2.98 7.32 -0.39
N LEU A 90 -2.82 7.41 -1.71
CA LEU A 90 -1.52 7.62 -2.32
C LEU A 90 -1.06 9.07 -2.10
N ARG A 91 0.24 9.21 -1.84
CA ARG A 91 0.91 10.49 -1.64
C ARG A 91 2.21 10.52 -2.44
N PRO A 92 2.60 11.66 -3.04
CA PRO A 92 3.92 11.83 -3.62
C PRO A 92 5.00 11.62 -2.57
N LEU A 93 6.13 11.03 -2.92
CA LEU A 93 7.29 10.89 -2.02
C LEU A 93 7.77 12.26 -1.52
N THR A 94 8.22 12.32 -0.26
CA THR A 94 8.85 13.55 0.29
C THR A 94 10.27 13.70 -0.26
N SER A 95 10.84 14.90 -0.16
CA SER A 95 12.23 15.16 -0.59
C SER A 95 13.26 14.22 0.01
N GLU A 96 13.04 13.77 1.25
CA GLU A 96 13.90 12.80 1.93
C GLU A 96 13.77 11.39 1.31
N GLN A 97 12.54 10.99 0.99
CA GLN A 97 12.19 9.70 0.40
C GLN A 97 12.54 9.62 -1.10
N ILE A 98 12.76 10.75 -1.79
CA ILE A 98 13.18 10.77 -3.19
C ILE A 98 14.47 9.99 -3.40
N ARG A 99 15.35 9.87 -2.38
CA ARG A 99 16.56 9.01 -2.48
C ARG A 99 16.22 7.53 -2.73
N LEU A 100 15.05 7.07 -2.29
CA LEU A 100 14.54 5.72 -2.55
C LEU A 100 13.95 5.56 -3.96
N LYS A 101 13.55 6.67 -4.62
CA LYS A 101 13.00 6.65 -5.98
C LYS A 101 13.99 6.04 -6.96
N ASP A 102 15.25 6.43 -6.90
CA ASP A 102 16.27 5.97 -7.85
C ASP A 102 16.64 4.49 -7.65
N VAL A 103 16.56 4.00 -6.41
CA VAL A 103 16.91 2.62 -6.07
C VAL A 103 15.74 1.66 -6.33
N MET A 104 14.51 2.06 -5.96
CA MET A 104 13.35 1.17 -5.94
C MET A 104 12.30 1.52 -7.00
N ARG A 105 12.53 2.54 -7.83
CA ARG A 105 11.64 3.00 -8.91
C ARG A 105 10.21 3.30 -8.45
N MET A 106 10.09 3.82 -7.23
CA MET A 106 8.81 4.22 -6.63
C MET A 106 8.55 5.70 -6.86
N GLU A 107 7.33 6.05 -7.27
CA GLU A 107 6.94 7.45 -7.45
C GLU A 107 6.05 7.97 -6.32
N ASN A 108 5.38 7.05 -5.63
CA ASN A 108 4.37 7.32 -4.63
C ASN A 108 4.60 6.47 -3.38
N ARG A 109 4.06 6.93 -2.27
CA ARG A 109 3.87 6.16 -1.04
C ARG A 109 2.41 6.04 -0.68
N ILE A 110 2.08 5.09 0.18
CA ILE A 110 0.77 5.00 0.82
C ILE A 110 0.88 5.59 2.22
N LEU A 111 0.01 6.55 2.56
CA LEU A 111 -0.18 6.97 3.95
C LEU A 111 -1.13 5.98 4.64
N ALA A 112 -0.60 5.08 5.47
CA ALA A 112 -1.42 4.02 6.06
C ALA A 112 -2.47 4.59 7.02
N HIS A 113 -3.75 4.32 6.74
CA HIS A 113 -4.86 4.58 7.64
C HIS A 113 -5.34 3.31 8.33
N GLN A 114 -5.26 2.17 7.65
CA GLN A 114 -5.56 0.85 8.22
C GLN A 114 -4.45 -0.13 7.86
N VAL A 115 -4.10 -0.96 8.83
CA VAL A 115 -3.06 -1.97 8.74
C VAL A 115 -3.58 -3.25 9.39
N ILE A 116 -3.46 -4.39 8.72
CA ILE A 116 -3.89 -5.69 9.25
C ILE A 116 -2.79 -6.72 9.02
N ASN A 117 -2.42 -7.43 10.10
CA ASN A 117 -1.50 -8.57 10.02
C ASN A 117 -2.23 -9.76 9.38
N LEU A 118 -1.70 -10.28 8.28
CA LEU A 118 -2.22 -11.45 7.58
C LEU A 118 -1.26 -12.64 7.62
N ASN A 119 -0.19 -12.54 8.41
CA ASN A 119 0.94 -13.46 8.37
C ASN A 119 0.55 -14.91 8.76
N ALA A 120 -0.41 -15.07 9.68
CA ALA A 120 -0.88 -16.39 10.12
C ALA A 120 -1.51 -17.25 8.99
N MET A 121 -1.93 -16.62 7.88
CA MET A 121 -2.50 -17.28 6.71
C MET A 121 -1.84 -16.79 5.41
N SER A 122 -0.56 -16.40 5.48
CA SER A 122 0.14 -15.73 4.39
C SER A 122 0.05 -16.49 3.06
N GLN A 123 0.34 -17.80 3.06
CA GLN A 123 0.31 -18.63 1.85
C GLN A 123 -1.05 -18.62 1.14
N GLN A 124 -2.15 -18.78 1.90
CA GLN A 124 -3.49 -18.75 1.31
C GLN A 124 -3.88 -17.33 0.88
N ARG A 125 -3.56 -16.33 1.69
CA ARG A 125 -3.94 -14.93 1.45
C ARG A 125 -3.21 -14.32 0.27
N GLU A 126 -1.93 -14.61 0.10
CA GLU A 126 -1.13 -14.16 -1.04
C GLU A 126 -1.69 -14.71 -2.37
N SER A 127 -1.98 -16.01 -2.41
CA SER A 127 -2.58 -16.64 -3.59
C SER A 127 -3.95 -16.06 -3.93
N LEU A 128 -4.79 -15.80 -2.91
CA LEU A 128 -6.11 -15.22 -3.09
C LEU A 128 -6.05 -13.75 -3.49
N TRP A 129 -5.05 -13.00 -3.03
CA TRP A 129 -4.94 -11.56 -3.31
C TRP A 129 -4.92 -11.26 -4.81
N PHE A 130 -4.17 -12.04 -5.59
CA PHE A 130 -4.12 -11.89 -7.04
C PHE A 130 -5.51 -12.08 -7.68
N LEU A 131 -6.26 -13.08 -7.23
CA LEU A 131 -7.61 -13.34 -7.73
C LEU A 131 -8.58 -12.21 -7.32
N GLU A 132 -8.48 -11.73 -6.09
CA GLU A 132 -9.32 -10.65 -5.56
C GLU A 132 -9.12 -9.33 -6.33
N VAL A 133 -7.87 -8.98 -6.69
CA VAL A 133 -7.59 -7.78 -7.48
C VAL A 133 -8.17 -7.92 -8.89
N ILE A 134 -7.98 -9.07 -9.55
CA ILE A 134 -8.53 -9.32 -10.89
C ILE A 134 -10.07 -9.27 -10.88
N GLU A 135 -10.71 -9.92 -9.89
CA GLU A 135 -12.16 -9.89 -9.72
C GLU A 135 -12.67 -8.47 -9.48
N TYR A 136 -12.01 -7.70 -8.61
CA TYR A 136 -12.37 -6.30 -8.34
C TYR A 136 -12.44 -5.48 -9.63
N TRP A 137 -11.40 -5.55 -10.48
CA TRP A 137 -11.35 -4.78 -11.71
C TRP A 137 -12.30 -5.31 -12.79
N ARG A 138 -12.58 -6.61 -12.84
CA ARG A 138 -13.60 -7.17 -13.74
C ARG A 138 -15.02 -6.67 -13.43
N ASN A 139 -15.33 -6.45 -12.16
CA ASN A 139 -16.66 -6.04 -11.72
C ASN A 139 -16.89 -4.52 -11.75
N ILE A 140 -15.84 -3.73 -12.01
CA ILE A 140 -15.87 -2.26 -12.03
C ILE A 140 -15.72 -1.68 -13.45
N ILE A 141 -15.27 -2.51 -14.39
CA ILE A 141 -15.22 -2.22 -15.84
C ILE A 141 -16.61 -2.44 -16.44
#